data_AF-A0A957X518-F1
#
_entry.id   AF-A0A957X518-F1
#
_cell.length_a   1.000
_cell.length_b   1.000
_cell.length_c   1.000
_cell.angle_alpha   90.00
_cell.angle_beta   90.00
_cell.angle_gamma   90.00
#
_symmetry.space_group_name_H-M   'P 1'
#
loop_
_entity.id
_entity.type
_entity.pdbx_description
1 polymer ?
#
loop_
_entity_poly.entity_id
_entity_poly.type
_entity_poly.pdbx_seq_one_letter_code
_entity_poly.pdbx_strand_id
1 'polypeptide(L)'
;IETLGPSSGCHINPAVTIAMLFAKRIEVKAGVLYIVVQLLGGLCGTIASHAMFIGHDFFQWAAVAEVTRNDGAYFAEFVGTFVLVLVIFGTIHNKAAQPGLIIGFLVGGFLITTSSTMFANPQVTIARAFTWSIAGVRPIDAIVFVVVQIVAAIAATAVASCVFAPPK
;
A
#
# COMPACT_ATOMS: atom_id res chain seq x y z
N ILE A 1 -11.64 -0.79 -6.36
CA ILE A 1 -11.11 -0.60 -7.73
C ILE A 1 -12.25 -0.37 -8.70
N GLU A 2 -13.19 -1.31 -8.85
CA GLU A 2 -14.33 -1.12 -9.78
C GLU A 2 -15.14 0.16 -9.53
N THR A 3 -15.27 0.59 -8.26
CA THR A 3 -16.03 1.78 -7.88
C THR A 3 -15.32 3.11 -8.17
N LEU A 4 -14.01 3.19 -7.94
CA LEU A 4 -13.24 4.45 -7.98
C LEU A 4 -12.22 4.50 -9.13
N GLY A 5 -12.04 3.40 -9.85
CA GLY A 5 -11.10 3.24 -10.96
C GLY A 5 -11.39 4.20 -12.10
N PRO A 6 -12.64 4.31 -12.60
CA PRO A 6 -12.97 5.25 -13.68
C PRO A 6 -12.68 6.72 -13.34
N SER A 7 -12.81 7.11 -12.07
CA SER A 7 -12.63 8.51 -11.65
C SER A 7 -11.18 8.86 -11.31
N SER A 8 -10.40 7.91 -10.79
CA SER A 8 -9.09 8.20 -10.17
C SER A 8 -7.98 7.19 -10.48
N GLY A 9 -8.28 6.08 -11.16
CA GLY A 9 -7.39 4.93 -11.23
C GLY A 9 -7.32 4.11 -9.94
N CYS A 10 -7.95 4.57 -8.85
CA CYS A 10 -8.08 3.83 -7.58
C CYS A 10 -6.73 3.37 -7.00
N HIS A 11 -5.71 4.25 -6.98
CA HIS A 11 -4.39 3.87 -6.45
C HIS A 11 -4.44 3.46 -4.98
N ILE A 12 -5.08 4.27 -4.11
CA ILE A 12 -5.26 4.06 -2.65
C ILE A 12 -3.96 3.65 -1.91
N ASN A 13 -2.81 3.95 -2.51
CA ASN A 13 -1.50 3.45 -2.09
C ASN A 13 -0.40 4.36 -2.63
N PRO A 14 0.42 4.99 -1.77
CA PRO A 14 1.51 5.85 -2.22
C PRO A 14 2.55 5.11 -3.05
N ALA A 15 2.86 3.85 -2.75
CA ALA A 15 3.80 3.05 -3.54
C ALA A 15 3.29 2.81 -4.97
N VAL A 16 1.99 2.54 -5.13
CA VAL A 16 1.34 2.45 -6.45
C VAL A 16 1.37 3.79 -7.18
N THR A 17 1.10 4.89 -6.47
CA THR A 17 1.15 6.24 -7.07
C THR A 17 2.57 6.60 -7.53
N ILE A 18 3.59 6.26 -6.74
CA ILE A 18 5.00 6.40 -7.11
C ILE A 18 5.33 5.55 -8.33
N ALA A 19 4.88 4.29 -8.38
CA ALA A 19 5.06 3.43 -9.55
C ALA A 19 4.46 4.07 -10.82
N MET A 20 3.26 4.64 -10.73
CA MET A 20 2.63 5.35 -11.85
C MET A 20 3.38 6.63 -12.25
N LEU A 21 3.97 7.35 -11.30
CA LEU A 21 4.85 8.50 -11.57
C LEU A 21 6.11 8.08 -12.32
N PHE A 22 6.78 7.01 -11.85
CA PHE A 22 7.97 6.46 -12.51
C PHE A 22 7.67 5.94 -13.91
N ALA A 23 6.51 5.32 -14.10
CA ALA A 23 6.02 4.90 -15.41
C ALA A 23 5.47 6.05 -16.28
N LYS A 24 5.50 7.30 -15.79
CA LYS A 24 4.99 8.51 -16.47
C LYS A 24 3.50 8.39 -16.88
N ARG A 25 2.70 7.71 -16.06
CA ARG A 25 1.25 7.50 -16.28
C ARG A 25 0.35 8.50 -15.55
N ILE A 26 0.93 9.34 -14.70
CA ILE A 26 0.23 10.43 -13.99
C ILE A 26 1.16 11.66 -13.92
N GLU A 27 0.58 12.85 -13.94
CA GLU A 27 1.32 14.10 -13.73
C GLU A 27 1.90 14.15 -12.32
N VAL A 28 3.10 14.72 -12.17
CA VAL A 28 3.79 14.87 -10.87
C VAL A 28 2.92 15.58 -9.84
N LYS A 29 2.29 16.71 -10.20
CA LYS A 29 1.43 17.47 -9.28
C LYS A 29 0.25 16.64 -8.80
N ALA A 30 -0.42 15.93 -9.70
CA ALA A 30 -1.51 15.03 -9.36
C ALA A 30 -1.02 13.87 -8.47
N GLY A 31 0.12 13.25 -8.79
CA GLY A 31 0.68 12.18 -7.97
C GLY A 31 1.03 12.61 -6.54
N VAL A 32 1.58 13.81 -6.35
CA VAL A 32 1.84 14.36 -5.01
C VAL A 32 0.52 14.55 -4.25
N LEU A 33 -0.50 15.12 -4.89
CA LEU A 33 -1.82 15.31 -4.26
C LEU A 33 -2.47 13.97 -3.89
N TYR A 34 -2.34 12.94 -4.74
CA TYR A 34 -2.80 11.58 -4.45
C TYR A 34 -2.16 11.04 -3.17
N ILE A 35 -0.83 11.17 -3.02
CA ILE A 35 -0.12 10.68 -1.84
C ILE A 35 -0.61 11.40 -0.58
N VAL A 36 -0.75 12.73 -0.62
CA VAL A 36 -1.24 13.52 0.52
C VAL A 36 -2.64 13.06 0.95
N VAL A 37 -3.58 12.97 0.00
CA VAL A 37 -4.96 12.56 0.29
C VAL A 37 -5.02 11.11 0.78
N GLN A 38 -4.17 10.23 0.25
CA GLN A 38 -4.06 8.84 0.71
C GLN A 38 -3.59 8.73 2.16
N LEU A 39 -2.59 9.53 2.55
CA LEU A 39 -2.11 9.57 3.94
C LEU A 39 -3.17 10.11 4.89
N LEU A 40 -3.82 11.22 4.53
CA LEU A 40 -4.91 11.79 5.33
C LEU A 40 -6.08 10.83 5.46
N GLY A 41 -6.47 10.16 4.36
CA GLY A 41 -7.51 9.13 4.36
C GLY A 41 -7.16 7.95 5.27
N GLY A 42 -5.90 7.50 5.27
CA GLY A 42 -5.41 6.47 6.17
C GLY A 42 -5.55 6.85 7.65
N LEU A 43 -5.16 8.07 8.01
CA LEU A 43 -5.30 8.60 9.38
C LEU A 43 -6.77 8.73 9.79
N CYS A 44 -7.63 9.26 8.91
CA CYS A 44 -9.08 9.30 9.15
C CYS A 44 -9.65 7.89 9.36
N GLY A 45 -9.16 6.90 8.61
CA GLY A 45 -9.51 5.48 8.79
C GLY A 45 -9.09 4.92 10.15
N THR A 46 -7.90 5.28 10.64
CA THR A 46 -7.47 4.92 12.00
C THR A 46 -8.40 5.51 13.05
N ILE A 47 -8.73 6.81 12.96
CA ILE A 47 -9.65 7.48 13.89
C ILE A 47 -11.03 6.79 13.87
N ALA A 48 -11.57 6.50 12.68
CA ALA A 48 -12.85 5.80 12.55
C ALA A 48 -12.79 4.39 13.17
N SER A 49 -11.67 3.67 13.00
CA SER A 49 -11.46 2.35 13.59
C SER A 49 -11.38 2.42 15.12
N HIS A 50 -10.70 3.43 15.68
CA HIS A 50 -10.65 3.64 17.13
C HIS A 50 -12.04 3.94 17.69
N ALA A 51 -12.84 4.76 17.01
CA ALA A 51 -14.23 5.01 17.38
C ALA A 51 -15.07 3.72 17.44
N MET A 52 -14.85 2.80 16.50
CA MET A 52 -15.57 1.53 16.44
C MET A 52 -15.13 0.51 17.49
N PHE A 53 -13.82 0.40 17.74
CA PHE A 53 -13.25 -0.75 18.47
C PHE A 53 -12.60 -0.41 19.81
N ILE A 54 -12.21 0.84 20.03
CA ILE A 54 -11.57 1.32 21.27
C ILE A 54 -12.56 2.14 22.12
N GLY A 55 -13.58 2.73 21.49
CA GLY A 55 -14.62 3.48 22.21
C GLY A 55 -14.07 4.78 22.79
N HIS A 56 -14.41 5.10 24.04
CA HIS A 56 -14.13 6.41 24.67
C HIS A 56 -12.75 6.54 25.33
N ASP A 57 -11.85 5.55 25.20
CA ASP A 57 -10.50 5.65 25.78
C ASP A 57 -9.59 6.54 24.91
N PHE A 58 -9.70 7.86 25.10
CA PHE A 58 -8.93 8.86 24.37
C PHE A 58 -7.41 8.72 24.53
N PHE A 59 -6.92 8.12 25.63
CA PHE A 59 -5.48 7.88 25.78
C PHE A 59 -4.99 6.83 24.79
N GLN A 60 -5.80 5.79 24.53
CA GLN A 60 -5.48 4.78 23.52
C GLN A 60 -5.60 5.32 22.08
N TRP A 61 -6.42 6.35 21.84
CA TRP A 61 -6.48 7.01 20.53
C TRP A 61 -5.21 7.80 20.21
N ALA A 62 -4.58 8.37 21.22
CA ALA A 62 -3.33 9.13 21.07
C ALA A 62 -2.06 8.25 21.13
N ALA A 63 -2.21 6.95 21.35
CA ALA A 63 -1.09 6.05 21.54
C ALA A 63 -0.39 5.70 20.23
N VAL A 64 0.93 5.58 20.34
CA VAL A 64 1.82 5.13 19.26
C VAL A 64 2.01 3.62 19.38
N ALA A 65 2.06 2.94 18.24
CA ALA A 65 2.25 1.50 18.21
C ALA A 65 3.62 1.08 18.73
N GLU A 66 3.67 -0.01 19.50
CA GLU A 66 4.91 -0.61 20.01
C GLU A 66 5.22 -1.97 19.38
N VAL A 67 4.32 -2.49 18.54
CA VAL A 67 4.44 -3.80 17.87
C VAL A 67 5.67 -3.82 16.97
N THR A 68 6.68 -4.58 17.35
CA THR A 68 7.95 -4.68 16.62
C THR A 68 7.85 -5.60 15.41
N ARG A 69 8.65 -5.33 14.38
CA ARG A 69 8.80 -6.19 13.19
C ARG A 69 10.23 -6.70 13.06
N ASN A 70 10.41 -7.79 12.31
CA ASN A 70 11.69 -8.44 12.06
C ASN A 70 12.05 -8.41 10.57
N ASP A 71 13.27 -8.86 10.26
CA ASP A 71 13.80 -8.86 8.89
C ASP A 71 12.94 -9.67 7.91
N GLY A 72 12.33 -10.76 8.38
CA GLY A 72 11.39 -11.54 7.59
C GLY A 72 10.15 -10.74 7.19
N ALA A 73 9.64 -9.88 8.07
CA ALA A 73 8.53 -8.98 7.76
C ALA A 73 8.96 -7.86 6.80
N TYR A 74 10.18 -7.32 6.92
CA TYR A 74 10.71 -6.36 5.94
C TYR A 74 10.78 -6.96 4.54
N PHE A 75 11.31 -8.17 4.42
CA PHE A 75 11.36 -8.85 3.14
C PHE A 75 9.97 -9.20 2.59
N ALA A 76 9.02 -9.58 3.47
CA ALA A 76 7.64 -9.80 3.06
C ALA A 76 6.99 -8.53 2.48
N GLU A 77 7.25 -7.35 3.05
CA GLU A 77 6.77 -6.08 2.51
C GLU A 77 7.37 -5.74 1.15
N PHE A 78 8.64 -6.10 0.93
CA PHE A 78 9.28 -5.98 -0.38
C PHE A 78 8.54 -6.85 -1.40
N VAL A 79 8.46 -8.16 -1.15
CA VAL A 79 7.86 -9.14 -2.06
C VAL A 79 6.40 -8.77 -2.33
N GLY A 80 5.67 -8.45 -1.27
CA GLY A 80 4.28 -8.07 -1.33
C GLY A 80 4.02 -6.87 -2.23
N THR A 81 4.76 -5.78 -2.01
CA THR A 81 4.61 -4.55 -2.81
C THR A 81 5.08 -4.76 -4.25
N PHE A 82 6.15 -5.51 -4.44
CA PHE A 82 6.67 -5.83 -5.76
C PHE A 82 5.63 -6.58 -6.60
N VAL A 83 5.09 -7.67 -6.05
CA VAL A 83 4.07 -8.48 -6.75
C VAL A 83 2.79 -7.66 -6.96
N LEU A 84 2.35 -6.88 -5.98
CA LEU A 84 1.19 -6.00 -6.11
C LEU A 84 1.35 -5.03 -7.30
N VAL A 85 2.46 -4.30 -7.37
CA VAL A 85 2.70 -3.32 -8.45
C VAL A 85 2.85 -4.01 -9.80
N LEU A 86 3.55 -5.14 -9.86
CA LEU A 86 3.71 -5.91 -11.10
C LEU A 86 2.36 -6.41 -11.62
N VAL A 87 1.50 -6.95 -10.75
CA VAL A 87 0.15 -7.39 -11.10
C VAL A 87 -0.72 -6.21 -11.55
N ILE A 88 -0.63 -5.05 -10.90
CA ILE A 88 -1.34 -3.84 -11.34
C ILE A 88 -0.94 -3.49 -12.79
N PHE A 89 0.36 -3.42 -13.10
CA PHE A 89 0.80 -3.18 -14.48
C PHE A 89 0.32 -4.26 -15.45
N GLY A 90 0.36 -5.54 -15.05
CA GLY A 90 -0.15 -6.64 -15.85
C GLY A 90 -1.63 -6.54 -16.14
N THR A 91 -2.45 -6.15 -15.16
CA THR A 91 -3.90 -5.94 -15.37
C THR A 91 -4.18 -4.79 -16.33
N ILE A 92 -3.40 -3.71 -16.26
CA ILE A 92 -3.50 -2.57 -17.17
C ILE A 92 -3.07 -2.98 -18.59
N HIS A 93 -1.93 -3.65 -18.73
CA HIS A 93 -1.39 -4.08 -20.02
C HIS A 93 -2.36 -5.02 -20.75
N ASN A 94 -2.86 -6.03 -20.02
CA ASN A 94 -3.77 -7.05 -20.58
C ASN A 94 -5.23 -6.58 -20.69
N LYS A 95 -5.54 -5.33 -20.30
CA LYS A 95 -6.93 -4.82 -20.22
C LYS A 95 -7.84 -5.81 -19.49
N ALA A 96 -7.39 -6.29 -18.33
CA ALA A 96 -8.09 -7.32 -17.57
C ALA A 96 -9.55 -6.91 -17.34
N ALA A 97 -10.48 -7.85 -17.50
CA ALA A 97 -11.90 -7.57 -17.36
C ALA A 97 -12.31 -7.23 -15.91
N GLN A 98 -11.57 -7.76 -14.92
CA GLN A 98 -11.88 -7.62 -13.49
C GLN A 98 -10.61 -7.31 -12.68
N PRO A 99 -9.95 -6.15 -12.92
CA PRO A 99 -8.72 -5.80 -12.23
C PRO A 99 -8.93 -5.69 -10.71
N GLY A 100 -10.12 -5.25 -10.27
CA GLY A 100 -10.44 -5.15 -8.86
C GLY A 100 -10.49 -6.49 -8.14
N LEU A 101 -11.01 -7.53 -8.80
CA LEU A 101 -11.07 -8.88 -8.24
C LEU A 101 -9.67 -9.50 -8.14
N ILE A 102 -8.86 -9.36 -9.19
CA ILE A 102 -7.48 -9.87 -9.24
C ILE A 102 -6.64 -9.25 -8.11
N ILE A 103 -6.66 -7.93 -8.00
CA ILE A 103 -5.88 -7.21 -6.98
C ILE A 103 -6.45 -7.48 -5.58
N GLY A 104 -7.77 -7.56 -5.43
CA GLY A 104 -8.43 -7.89 -4.17
C GLY A 104 -8.04 -9.26 -3.63
N PHE A 105 -8.08 -10.29 -4.48
CA PHE A 105 -7.64 -11.64 -4.09
C PHE A 105 -6.15 -11.70 -3.79
N LEU A 106 -5.32 -10.97 -4.54
CA LEU A 106 -3.89 -10.90 -4.27
C LEU A 106 -3.61 -10.31 -2.89
N VAL A 107 -4.20 -9.15 -2.58
CA VAL A 107 -4.04 -8.50 -1.27
C VAL A 107 -4.61 -9.40 -0.18
N GLY A 108 -5.82 -9.94 -0.34
CA GLY A 108 -6.45 -10.84 0.62
C GLY A 108 -5.66 -12.11 0.90
N GLY A 109 -5.11 -12.74 -0.14
CA GLY A 109 -4.25 -13.91 -0.02
C GLY A 109 -2.95 -13.59 0.71
N PHE A 110 -2.32 -12.46 0.42
CA PHE A 110 -1.10 -12.08 1.11
C PHE A 110 -1.31 -11.63 2.55
N LEU A 111 -2.46 -11.05 2.90
CA LEU A 111 -2.81 -10.75 4.30
C LEU A 111 -2.72 -11.99 5.20
N ILE A 112 -3.08 -13.17 4.68
CA ILE A 112 -3.09 -14.43 5.44
C ILE A 112 -1.82 -15.29 5.27
N THR A 113 -1.06 -15.09 4.19
CA THR A 113 0.11 -15.94 3.85
C THR A 113 1.46 -15.30 4.10
N THR A 114 1.52 -13.99 4.36
CA THR A 114 2.80 -13.27 4.58
C THR A 114 3.05 -13.00 6.06
N SER A 115 4.32 -13.01 6.46
CA SER A 115 4.76 -12.76 7.84
C SER A 115 4.51 -11.32 8.33
N SER A 116 4.37 -10.35 7.42
CA SER A 116 4.03 -8.96 7.75
C SER A 116 2.53 -8.69 7.82
N THR A 117 1.69 -9.67 7.46
CA THR A 117 0.26 -9.48 7.15
C THR A 117 0.03 -8.42 6.06
N MET A 118 0.92 -8.38 5.05
CA MET A 118 0.83 -7.59 3.81
C MET A 118 0.29 -6.17 3.98
N PHE A 119 1.10 -5.25 4.51
CA PHE A 119 0.70 -3.84 4.45
C PHE A 119 0.83 -3.37 3.01
N ALA A 120 1.99 -3.61 2.40
CA ALA A 120 2.36 -3.33 1.01
C ALA A 120 1.91 -1.95 0.52
N ASN A 121 1.84 -1.00 1.46
CA ASN A 121 1.15 0.27 1.30
C ASN A 121 1.67 1.28 2.34
N PRO A 122 2.39 2.33 1.91
CA PRO A 122 2.92 3.32 2.83
C PRO A 122 1.85 4.04 3.64
N GLN A 123 0.65 4.28 3.09
CA GLN A 123 -0.40 4.95 3.87
C GLN A 123 -0.94 4.06 4.99
N VAL A 124 -1.12 2.76 4.73
CA VAL A 124 -1.57 1.80 5.75
C VAL A 124 -0.49 1.65 6.82
N THR A 125 0.77 1.59 6.40
CA THR A 125 1.92 1.46 7.29
C THR A 125 2.01 2.63 8.26
N ILE A 126 1.90 3.86 7.75
CA ILE A 126 1.91 5.07 8.58
C ILE A 126 0.69 5.13 9.48
N ALA A 127 -0.50 4.85 8.95
CA ALA A 127 -1.74 4.85 9.74
C ALA A 127 -1.68 3.86 10.93
N ARG A 128 -1.02 2.71 10.74
CA ARG A 128 -0.82 1.67 11.77
C ARG A 128 0.31 2.00 12.76
N ALA A 129 1.07 3.06 12.55
CA ALA A 129 1.98 3.57 13.59
C ALA A 129 1.24 4.36 14.68
N PHE A 130 0.02 4.84 14.40
CA PHE A 130 -0.81 5.64 15.30
C PHE A 130 -1.98 4.84 15.89
N THR A 131 -1.76 3.58 16.23
CA THR A 131 -2.77 2.74 16.87
C THR A 131 -2.18 1.88 17.96
N TRP A 132 -2.90 1.73 19.07
CA TRP A 132 -2.51 0.89 20.21
C TRP A 132 -2.82 -0.61 20.02
N SER A 133 -3.49 -1.01 18.93
CA SER A 133 -3.92 -2.40 18.75
C SER A 133 -2.78 -3.33 18.33
N ILE A 134 -3.02 -4.64 18.39
CA ILE A 134 -2.13 -5.68 17.83
C ILE A 134 -1.84 -5.50 16.33
N ALA A 135 -2.67 -4.69 15.66
CA ALA A 135 -2.47 -4.33 14.27
C ALA A 135 -1.31 -3.32 14.11
N GLY A 136 -0.84 -2.69 15.18
CA GLY A 136 0.17 -1.65 15.11
C GLY A 136 1.50 -2.05 14.44
N VAL A 137 2.30 -1.04 14.14
CA VAL A 137 3.72 -1.18 13.79
C VAL A 137 4.52 -0.06 14.42
N ARG A 138 5.59 -0.42 15.14
CA ARG A 138 6.48 0.54 15.77
C ARG A 138 7.02 1.54 14.74
N PRO A 139 7.10 2.86 15.04
CA PRO A 139 7.47 3.88 14.05
C PRO A 139 8.79 3.63 13.31
N ILE A 140 9.82 3.12 13.99
CA ILE A 140 11.09 2.81 13.33
C ILE A 140 10.94 1.70 12.29
N ASP A 141 10.13 0.67 12.60
CA ASP A 141 9.86 -0.44 11.68
C ASP A 141 8.93 0.03 10.54
N ALA A 142 8.03 0.97 10.82
CA ALA A 142 7.17 1.61 9.83
C ALA A 142 8.01 2.39 8.79
N ILE A 143 9.05 3.10 9.22
CA ILE A 143 9.99 3.78 8.31
C ILE A 143 10.66 2.75 7.39
N VAL A 144 11.16 1.64 7.95
CA VAL A 144 11.78 0.57 7.16
C VAL A 144 10.79 -0.01 6.15
N PHE A 145 9.56 -0.32 6.58
CA PHE A 145 8.48 -0.79 5.72
C PHE A 145 8.24 0.17 4.54
N VAL A 146 8.07 1.47 4.81
CA VAL A 146 7.82 2.47 3.76
C VAL A 146 8.97 2.53 2.75
N VAL A 147 10.22 2.54 3.22
CA VAL A 147 11.39 2.56 2.33
C VAL A 147 11.41 1.31 1.44
N VAL A 148 11.24 0.13 2.05
CA VAL A 148 11.26 -1.14 1.34
C VAL A 148 10.11 -1.24 0.31
N GLN A 149 8.90 -0.79 0.67
CA GLN A 149 7.76 -0.73 -0.23
C GLN A 149 8.02 0.19 -1.43
N ILE A 150 8.64 1.36 -1.22
CA ILE A 150 8.98 2.29 -2.31
C ILE A 150 10.02 1.66 -3.25
N VAL A 151 11.07 1.06 -2.69
CA VAL A 151 12.10 0.36 -3.48
C VAL A 151 11.48 -0.78 -4.30
N ALA A 152 10.60 -1.57 -3.69
CA ALA A 152 9.87 -2.65 -4.35
C ALA A 152 8.98 -2.14 -5.49
N ALA A 153 8.26 -1.03 -5.29
CA ALA A 153 7.42 -0.43 -6.31
C ALA A 153 8.22 0.07 -7.52
N ILE A 154 9.37 0.71 -7.30
CA ILE A 154 10.28 1.14 -8.36
C ILE A 154 10.85 -0.07 -9.10
N ALA A 155 11.33 -1.09 -8.38
CA ALA A 155 11.85 -2.32 -8.96
C ALA A 155 10.78 -3.05 -9.81
N ALA A 156 9.55 -3.17 -9.30
CA ALA A 156 8.44 -3.76 -10.03
C ALA A 156 8.09 -2.96 -11.28
N THR A 157 8.15 -1.63 -11.22
CA THR A 157 7.91 -0.76 -12.38
C THR A 157 8.97 -0.99 -13.46
N ALA A 158 10.25 -1.09 -13.08
CA ALA A 158 11.32 -1.39 -14.02
C ALA A 158 11.13 -2.77 -14.67
N VAL A 159 10.81 -3.81 -13.88
CA VAL A 159 10.53 -5.15 -14.40
C VAL A 159 9.31 -5.15 -15.32
N ALA A 160 8.23 -4.49 -14.92
CA ALA A 160 7.01 -4.36 -15.73
C ALA A 160 7.31 -3.70 -17.08
N SER A 161 8.20 -2.70 -17.13
CA SER A 161 8.59 -2.03 -18.38
C SER A 161 9.31 -2.96 -19.36
N CYS A 162 10.00 -3.99 -18.87
CA CYS A 162 10.66 -5.00 -19.70
C CYS A 162 9.71 -6.12 -20.10
N VAL A 163 8.94 -6.64 -19.14
CA VAL A 163 8.06 -7.82 -19.32
C VAL A 163 6.85 -7.50 -20.19
N PHE A 164 6.31 -6.28 -20.07
CA PHE A 164 5.12 -5.84 -20.82
C PHE A 164 5.46 -4.91 -21.99
N ALA A 165 6.73 -4.88 -22.41
CA ALA A 165 7.12 -4.18 -23.63
C ALA A 165 6.51 -4.89 -24.85
N PRO A 166 6.10 -4.16 -25.90
CA PRO A 166 5.70 -4.78 -27.16
C PRO A 166 6.87 -5.62 -27.73
N PRO A 167 6.58 -6.78 -28.34
CA PRO A 167 7.62 -7.58 -28.98
C PRO A 167 8.34 -6.75 -30.05
N LYS A 168 9.66 -6.91 -30.12
CA LYS A 168 10.51 -6.28 -31.13
C LYS A 168 10.29 -6.89 -32.51
#